data_AF-A0AAD9CB84-F1
#
_entry.id   AF-A0AAD9CB84-F1
#
_cell.length_a   1.000
_cell.length_b   1.000
_cell.length_c   1.000
_cell.angle_alpha   90.00
_cell.angle_beta   90.00
_cell.angle_gamma   90.00
#
_symmetry.space_group_name_H-M   'P 1'
#
loop_
_entity.id
_entity.type
_entity.pdbx_description
1 polymer ?
#
loop_
_entity_poly.entity_id
_entity_poly.type
_entity_poly.pdbx_seq_one_letter_code
_entity_poly.pdbx_strand_id
1 'polypeptide(L)'
;MSPVPPSTDEDEEGDQDVLEVGRFVIAKYDEKRYVGQILDIQVEEIQDELDETTCVWDSHVIRPSKNDRVPSGRPKVMYMFPELYTTEDCVSPVEGADAQLCRSNCTFRPAVPCDTDIYNICNLLMMESQLNLPADSYQALDLYLDLRNTIRSSL
;
A
#
# COMPACT_ATOMS: atom_id res chain seq x y z
N MET A 1 25.28 37.02 -32.70
CA MET A 1 24.40 35.84 -32.63
C MET A 1 25.14 34.65 -33.21
N SER A 2 25.36 33.62 -32.40
CA SER A 2 25.71 32.27 -32.87
C SER A 2 24.59 31.34 -32.41
N PRO A 3 24.10 30.41 -33.24
CA PRO A 3 22.99 29.53 -32.86
C PRO A 3 23.50 28.44 -31.92
N VAL A 4 22.82 28.29 -30.79
CA VAL A 4 22.99 27.17 -29.85
C VAL A 4 22.39 25.93 -30.53
N PRO A 5 23.09 24.78 -30.58
CA PRO A 5 22.52 23.54 -31.12
C PRO A 5 21.42 23.01 -30.19
N PRO A 6 20.41 22.30 -30.72
CA PRO A 6 19.33 21.77 -29.88
C PRO A 6 19.89 20.70 -28.96
N SER A 7 19.61 20.84 -27.66
CA SER A 7 19.74 19.75 -26.69
C SER A 7 18.74 18.67 -27.08
N THR A 8 19.24 17.54 -27.54
CA THR A 8 18.52 16.27 -27.46
C THR A 8 18.58 15.83 -26.00
N ASP A 9 17.59 16.27 -25.22
CA ASP A 9 17.21 15.58 -24.00
C ASP A 9 16.54 14.28 -24.49
N GLU A 10 17.35 13.25 -24.67
CA GLU A 10 16.84 11.88 -24.73
C GLU A 10 16.34 11.58 -23.32
N ASP A 11 15.03 11.65 -23.14
CA ASP A 11 14.33 11.08 -22.00
C ASP A 11 14.68 9.58 -21.97
N GLU A 12 15.72 9.21 -21.22
CA GLU A 12 15.87 7.84 -20.73
C GLU A 12 14.70 7.60 -19.78
N GLU A 13 13.59 7.15 -20.36
CA GLU A 13 12.46 6.56 -19.67
C GLU A 13 12.98 5.30 -18.97
N GLY A 14 13.56 5.52 -17.79
CA GLY A 14 14.01 4.47 -16.91
C GLY A 14 12.80 3.61 -16.60
N ASP A 15 12.81 2.40 -17.15
CA ASP A 15 11.81 1.36 -16.93
C ASP A 15 11.68 1.18 -15.41
N GLN A 16 10.67 1.84 -14.82
CA GLN A 16 10.47 1.83 -13.39
C GLN A 16 10.03 0.42 -13.07
N ASP A 17 10.93 -0.40 -12.52
CA ASP A 17 10.65 -1.80 -12.23
C ASP A 17 9.50 -1.91 -11.23
N VAL A 18 8.28 -2.05 -11.75
CA VAL A 18 7.08 -2.22 -10.94
C VAL A 18 7.15 -3.59 -10.28
N LEU A 19 7.03 -3.60 -8.95
CA LEU A 19 6.96 -4.82 -8.16
C LEU A 19 5.54 -5.37 -8.29
N GLU A 20 5.40 -6.48 -9.01
CA GLU A 20 4.12 -7.16 -9.22
C GLU A 20 4.14 -8.54 -8.58
N VAL A 21 3.01 -8.95 -7.99
CA VAL A 21 2.83 -10.32 -7.51
C VAL A 21 3.02 -11.29 -8.66
N GLY A 22 3.84 -12.32 -8.45
CA GLY A 22 4.24 -13.29 -9.47
C GLY A 22 5.55 -12.93 -10.20
N ARG A 23 6.08 -11.71 -10.04
CA ARG A 23 7.35 -11.32 -10.67
C ARG A 23 8.54 -11.89 -9.90
N PHE A 24 9.56 -12.34 -10.64
CA PHE A 24 10.82 -12.77 -10.05
C PHE A 24 11.69 -11.56 -9.73
N VAL A 25 12.22 -11.50 -8.51
CA VAL A 25 13.11 -10.44 -8.02
C VAL A 25 14.34 -11.05 -7.37
N ILE A 26 15.42 -10.26 -7.32
CA ILE A 26 16.64 -10.62 -6.60
C ILE A 26 16.63 -9.92 -5.25
N ALA A 27 16.34 -10.66 -4.19
CA ALA A 27 16.44 -10.18 -2.82
C ALA A 27 17.89 -10.29 -2.33
N LYS A 28 18.41 -9.22 -1.70
CA LYS A 28 19.71 -9.26 -1.01
C LYS A 28 19.48 -9.53 0.47
N TYR A 29 20.10 -10.58 1.02
CA TYR A 29 20.08 -10.90 2.44
C TYR A 29 21.45 -11.41 2.86
N ASP A 30 22.02 -10.81 3.92
CA ASP A 30 23.35 -11.20 4.47
C ASP A 30 24.45 -11.30 3.39
N GLU A 31 24.61 -10.24 2.59
CA GLU A 31 25.55 -10.15 1.45
C GLU A 31 25.37 -11.20 0.34
N LYS A 32 24.34 -12.06 0.43
CA LYS A 32 23.97 -13.03 -0.60
C LYS A 32 22.75 -12.55 -1.37
N ARG A 33 22.66 -12.99 -2.64
CA ARG A 33 21.57 -12.68 -3.54
C ARG A 33 20.71 -13.93 -3.73
N TYR A 34 19.41 -13.78 -3.54
CA TYR A 34 18.42 -14.84 -3.66
C TYR A 34 17.42 -14.45 -4.73
N VAL A 35 17.20 -15.34 -5.70
CA VAL A 35 16.10 -15.17 -6.65
C VAL A 35 14.85 -15.69 -5.98
N GLY A 36 13.83 -14.84 -5.85
CA GLY A 36 12.53 -15.17 -5.28
C GLY A 36 11.41 -14.66 -6.16
N GLN A 37 10.22 -15.22 -6.00
CA GLN A 37 9.01 -14.69 -6.61
C GLN A 37 8.27 -13.83 -5.58
N ILE A 38 7.77 -12.67 -5.98
CA ILE A 38 6.88 -11.88 -5.13
C ILE A 38 5.57 -12.68 -4.98
N LEU A 39 5.33 -13.25 -3.80
CA LEU A 39 4.14 -14.07 -3.55
C LEU A 39 2.95 -13.23 -3.10
N ASP A 40 3.20 -12.14 -2.38
CA ASP A 40 2.20 -11.21 -1.88
C ASP A 40 2.87 -9.86 -1.63
N ILE A 41 2.13 -8.77 -1.78
CA ILE A 41 2.56 -7.42 -1.39
C ILE A 41 1.58 -6.96 -0.31
N GLN A 42 1.99 -7.06 0.94
CA GLN A 42 1.13 -6.74 2.08
C GLN A 42 1.08 -5.23 2.32
N VAL A 43 0.27 -4.54 1.51
CA VAL A 43 -0.02 -3.10 1.68
C VAL A 43 -0.98 -2.87 2.85
N GLU A 44 -1.80 -3.87 3.22
CA GLU A 44 -2.87 -3.74 4.21
C GLU A 44 -2.34 -3.47 5.62
N GLU A 45 -1.29 -4.17 6.07
CA GLU A 45 -0.68 -3.92 7.39
C GLU A 45 -0.02 -2.53 7.47
N ILE A 46 0.56 -2.06 6.37
CA ILE A 46 1.12 -0.70 6.27
C ILE A 46 0.00 0.33 6.29
N GLN A 47 -1.11 0.09 5.58
CA GLN A 47 -2.23 1.01 5.53
C GLN A 47 -2.93 1.11 6.89
N ASP A 48 -3.16 -0.01 7.57
CA ASP A 48 -3.75 -0.04 8.90
C ASP A 48 -2.88 0.72 9.92
N GLU A 49 -1.56 0.54 9.89
CA GLU A 49 -0.62 1.28 10.75
C GLU A 49 -0.62 2.78 10.44
N LEU A 50 -0.66 3.16 9.15
CA LEU A 50 -0.75 4.55 8.71
C LEU A 50 -2.08 5.19 9.12
N ASP A 51 -3.18 4.47 9.03
CA ASP A 51 -4.52 4.92 9.41
C ASP A 51 -4.61 5.12 10.94
N GLU A 52 -4.06 4.19 11.73
CA GLU A 52 -3.95 4.34 13.18
C GLU A 52 -3.08 5.55 13.55
N THR A 53 -1.91 5.68 12.92
CA THR A 53 -0.99 6.81 13.14
C THR A 53 -1.67 8.14 12.81
N THR A 54 -2.41 8.20 11.70
CA THR A 54 -3.18 9.37 11.30
C THR A 54 -4.25 9.71 12.32
N CYS A 55 -4.98 8.72 12.84
CA CYS A 55 -5.99 8.92 13.87
C CYS A 55 -5.41 9.54 15.15
N VAL A 56 -4.28 8.98 15.63
CA VAL A 56 -3.58 9.49 16.81
C VAL A 56 -3.09 10.91 16.55
N TRP A 57 -2.43 11.15 15.42
CA TRP A 57 -1.90 12.45 15.04
C TRP A 57 -2.98 13.52 14.92
N ASP A 58 -4.08 13.23 14.22
CA ASP A 58 -5.20 14.15 14.02
C ASP A 58 -5.90 14.54 15.33
N SER A 59 -5.91 13.63 16.30
CA SER A 59 -6.50 13.86 17.62
C SER A 59 -5.62 14.69 18.56
N HIS A 60 -4.31 14.76 18.27
CA HIS A 60 -3.34 15.40 19.14
C HIS A 60 -3.57 16.92 19.22
N VAL A 61 -3.40 17.49 20.41
CA VAL A 61 -3.46 18.94 20.62
C VAL A 61 -2.05 19.45 20.88
N ILE A 62 -1.47 20.11 19.88
CA ILE A 62 -0.17 20.77 19.98
C ILE A 62 -0.33 22.00 20.87
N ARG A 63 0.44 22.06 21.95
CA ARG A 63 0.35 23.17 22.91
C ARG A 63 1.02 24.43 22.35
N PRO A 64 0.46 25.62 22.62
CA PRO A 64 1.13 26.88 22.30
C PRO A 64 2.50 26.96 22.96
N SER A 65 3.50 27.38 22.20
CA SER A 65 4.85 27.66 22.70
C SER A 65 5.04 29.16 22.92
N LYS A 66 6.17 29.58 23.49
CA LYS A 66 6.54 31.01 23.57
C LYS A 66 6.90 31.61 22.22
N ASN A 67 7.13 30.79 21.21
CA ASN A 67 7.38 31.23 19.85
C ASN A 67 6.06 31.18 19.07
N ASP A 68 5.47 32.34 18.83
CA ASP A 68 4.18 32.48 18.12
C ASP A 68 4.23 32.02 16.66
N ARG A 69 5.44 31.81 16.10
CA ARG A 69 5.61 31.24 14.75
C ARG A 69 5.45 29.73 14.71
N VAL A 70 5.37 29.07 15.86
CA VAL A 70 5.16 27.62 15.93
C VAL A 70 3.66 27.36 15.97
N PRO A 71 3.12 26.56 15.03
CA PRO A 71 1.71 26.26 15.02
C PRO A 71 1.30 25.51 16.31
N SER A 72 0.08 25.78 16.76
CA SER A 72 -0.53 25.14 17.92
C SER A 72 -2.01 24.89 17.65
N GLY A 73 -2.60 23.89 18.29
CA GLY A 73 -3.95 23.41 17.98
C GLY A 73 -3.96 21.97 17.51
N ARG A 74 -5.04 21.56 16.84
CA ARG A 74 -5.21 20.20 16.32
C ARG A 74 -4.75 20.11 14.86
N PRO A 75 -3.83 19.19 14.50
CA PRO A 75 -3.31 19.07 13.14
C PRO A 75 -4.41 19.01 12.07
N LYS A 76 -5.44 18.17 12.28
CA LYS A 76 -6.56 18.05 11.34
C LYS A 76 -7.29 19.36 11.08
N VAL A 77 -7.54 20.13 12.15
CA VAL A 77 -8.28 21.41 12.06
C VAL A 77 -7.40 22.47 11.41
N MET A 78 -6.11 22.48 11.72
CA MET A 78 -5.15 23.39 11.09
C MET A 78 -5.02 23.11 9.59
N TYR A 79 -5.01 21.84 9.19
CA TYR A 79 -4.96 21.43 7.80
C TYR A 79 -6.24 21.78 7.03
N MET A 80 -7.42 21.55 7.62
CA MET A 80 -8.70 21.80 6.95
C MET A 80 -9.13 23.28 6.94
N PHE A 81 -8.69 24.06 7.93
CA PHE A 81 -9.11 25.45 8.13
C PHE A 81 -7.91 26.35 8.51
N PRO A 82 -6.94 26.52 7.61
CA PRO A 82 -5.73 27.32 7.86
C PRO A 82 -6.06 28.77 8.28
N GLU A 83 -7.19 29.32 7.81
CA GLU A 83 -7.64 30.67 8.13
C GLU A 83 -7.90 30.90 9.63
N LEU A 84 -8.28 29.85 10.38
CA LEU A 84 -8.47 29.94 11.83
C LEU A 84 -7.16 30.13 12.59
N TYR A 85 -6.04 29.79 11.96
CA TYR A 85 -4.70 29.86 12.54
C TYR A 85 -3.86 30.98 11.90
N THR A 86 -4.51 31.89 11.16
CA THR A 86 -3.83 33.00 10.46
C THR A 86 -2.71 32.50 9.55
N THR A 87 -2.92 31.35 8.91
CA THR A 87 -1.99 30.77 7.93
C THR A 87 -2.69 30.56 6.59
N GLU A 88 -1.92 30.17 5.58
CA GLU A 88 -2.39 29.97 4.21
C GLU A 88 -2.53 28.47 3.91
N ASP A 89 -3.39 28.15 2.96
CA ASP A 89 -3.52 26.80 2.45
C ASP A 89 -2.24 26.40 1.69
N CYS A 90 -1.58 25.35 2.17
CA CYS A 90 -0.36 24.79 1.57
C CYS A 90 -0.63 23.52 0.75
N VAL A 91 -1.89 23.18 0.49
CA VAL A 91 -2.25 22.01 -0.33
C VAL A 91 -1.88 22.26 -1.79
N SER A 92 -1.16 21.32 -2.37
CA SER A 92 -0.90 21.30 -3.82
C SER A 92 -2.07 20.62 -4.52
N PRO A 93 -2.83 21.33 -5.38
CA PRO A 93 -3.90 20.69 -6.14
C PRO A 93 -3.31 19.65 -7.08
N VAL A 94 -3.93 18.48 -7.15
CA VAL A 94 -3.60 17.42 -8.10
C VAL A 94 -4.65 17.45 -9.20
N GLU A 95 -4.21 17.44 -10.47
CA GLU A 95 -5.14 17.38 -11.59
C GLU A 95 -5.89 16.04 -11.57
N GLY A 96 -7.21 16.10 -11.79
CA GLY A 96 -8.04 14.89 -11.76
C GLY A 96 -7.60 13.84 -12.79
N ALA A 97 -7.09 14.28 -13.95
CA ALA A 97 -6.56 13.38 -14.98
C ALA A 97 -5.33 12.61 -14.47
N ASP A 98 -4.38 13.28 -13.83
CA ASP A 98 -3.18 12.67 -13.26
C ASP A 98 -3.53 11.67 -12.15
N ALA A 99 -4.46 12.04 -11.27
CA ALA A 99 -4.93 11.16 -10.21
C ALA A 99 -5.61 9.88 -10.78
N GLN A 100 -6.37 10.01 -11.87
CA GLN A 100 -6.98 8.87 -12.54
C GLN A 100 -5.96 8.00 -13.28
N LEU A 101 -4.95 8.61 -13.91
CA LEU A 101 -3.85 7.90 -14.55
C LEU A 101 -3.05 7.08 -13.52
N CYS A 102 -2.71 7.69 -12.39
CA CYS A 102 -2.08 6.97 -11.28
C CYS A 102 -2.96 5.81 -10.82
N ARG A 103 -4.27 6.05 -10.61
CA ARG A 103 -5.22 5.02 -10.19
C ARG A 103 -5.33 3.87 -11.19
N SER A 104 -5.33 4.14 -12.50
CA SER A 104 -5.37 3.08 -13.52
C SER A 104 -4.11 2.24 -13.56
N ASN A 105 -2.98 2.81 -13.15
CA ASN A 105 -1.69 2.12 -13.07
C ASN A 105 -1.49 1.41 -11.71
N CYS A 106 -2.39 1.60 -10.74
CA CYS A 106 -2.35 0.90 -9.47
C CYS A 106 -3.04 -0.47 -9.56
N THR A 107 -2.39 -1.48 -8.99
CA THR A 107 -3.01 -2.80 -8.79
C THR A 107 -3.64 -2.85 -7.41
N PHE A 108 -4.96 -2.86 -7.34
CA PHE A 108 -5.69 -3.00 -6.08
C PHE A 108 -5.89 -4.47 -5.76
N ARG A 109 -5.71 -4.85 -4.50
CA ARG A 109 -6.00 -6.21 -4.04
C ARG A 109 -7.49 -6.48 -4.26
N PRO A 110 -7.87 -7.52 -5.03
CA PRO A 110 -9.27 -7.91 -5.15
C PRO A 110 -9.79 -8.41 -3.80
N ALA A 111 -11.09 -8.22 -3.54
CA ALA A 111 -11.74 -8.73 -2.33
C ALA A 111 -11.65 -10.26 -2.19
N VAL A 112 -11.42 -10.95 -3.31
CA VAL A 112 -11.20 -12.39 -3.38
C VAL A 112 -9.73 -12.63 -3.76
N PRO A 113 -8.93 -13.31 -2.93
CA PRO A 113 -7.48 -13.43 -3.11
C PRO A 113 -7.07 -14.43 -4.21
N CYS A 114 -8.01 -15.18 -4.75
CA CYS A 114 -7.78 -16.21 -5.76
C CYS A 114 -8.93 -16.29 -6.76
N ASP A 115 -8.89 -17.27 -7.64
CA ASP A 115 -10.01 -17.57 -8.54
C ASP A 115 -11.31 -17.78 -7.73
N THR A 116 -12.43 -17.34 -8.30
CA THR A 116 -13.73 -17.34 -7.60
C THR A 116 -14.19 -18.75 -7.26
N ASP A 117 -13.96 -19.73 -8.15
CA ASP A 117 -14.36 -21.11 -7.92
C ASP A 117 -13.49 -21.73 -6.82
N ILE A 118 -12.17 -21.48 -6.85
CA ILE A 118 -11.25 -21.91 -5.80
C ILE A 118 -11.62 -21.30 -4.44
N TYR A 119 -11.94 -20.01 -4.41
CA TYR A 119 -12.38 -19.34 -3.19
C TYR A 119 -13.66 -19.95 -2.62
N ASN A 120 -14.64 -20.23 -3.46
CA ASN A 120 -15.90 -20.86 -3.06
C ASN A 120 -15.67 -22.28 -2.52
N ILE A 121 -14.80 -23.07 -3.18
CA ILE A 121 -14.42 -24.41 -2.71
C ILE A 121 -13.74 -24.32 -1.35
N CYS A 122 -12.78 -23.42 -1.18
CA CYS A 122 -12.10 -23.21 0.10
C CYS A 122 -13.09 -22.85 1.21
N ASN A 123 -14.02 -21.92 0.97
CA ASN A 123 -15.03 -21.54 1.94
C ASN A 123 -15.95 -22.70 2.34
N LEU A 124 -16.34 -23.53 1.36
CA LEU A 124 -17.17 -24.70 1.61
C LEU A 124 -16.42 -25.75 2.44
N LEU A 125 -15.16 -26.02 2.12
CA LEU A 125 -14.30 -26.93 2.89
C LEU A 125 -14.05 -26.45 4.31
N MET A 126 -13.82 -25.13 4.49
CA MET A 126 -13.69 -24.53 5.81
C MET A 126 -14.96 -24.68 6.63
N MET A 127 -16.13 -24.46 6.03
CA MET A 127 -17.42 -24.64 6.69
C MET A 127 -17.67 -26.10 7.09
N GLU A 128 -17.40 -27.04 6.18
CA GLU A 128 -17.59 -28.48 6.42
C GLU A 128 -16.64 -29.01 7.51
N SER A 129 -15.39 -28.55 7.50
CA SER A 129 -14.33 -28.98 8.43
C SER A 129 -14.26 -28.15 9.71
N GLN A 130 -15.15 -27.16 9.88
CA GLN A 130 -15.18 -26.22 11.01
C GLN A 130 -13.83 -25.49 11.23
N LEU A 131 -13.15 -25.16 10.13
CA LEU A 131 -11.90 -24.40 10.16
C LEU A 131 -12.20 -22.91 10.33
N ASN A 132 -11.46 -22.25 11.20
CA ASN A 132 -11.63 -20.82 11.50
C ASN A 132 -10.74 -19.96 10.61
N LEU A 133 -11.11 -18.68 10.49
CA LEU A 133 -10.25 -17.68 9.85
C LEU A 133 -8.95 -17.54 10.68
N PRO A 134 -7.76 -17.54 10.04
CA PRO A 134 -6.50 -17.46 10.74
C PRO A 134 -6.33 -16.09 11.40
N ALA A 135 -5.81 -16.07 12.63
CA ALA A 135 -5.56 -14.83 13.37
C ALA A 135 -4.14 -14.26 13.14
N ASP A 136 -3.23 -15.07 12.60
CA ASP A 136 -1.85 -14.70 12.33
C ASP A 136 -1.32 -15.38 11.06
N SER A 137 -0.12 -14.97 10.62
CA SER A 137 0.50 -15.44 9.39
C SER A 137 0.88 -16.93 9.41
N TYR A 138 1.17 -17.50 10.59
CA TYR A 138 1.48 -18.92 10.73
C TYR A 138 0.22 -19.77 10.59
N GLN A 139 -0.86 -19.38 11.27
CA GLN A 139 -2.17 -20.02 11.13
C GLN A 139 -2.69 -19.94 9.70
N ALA A 140 -2.43 -18.82 9.01
CA ALA A 140 -2.83 -18.65 7.61
C ALA A 140 -2.08 -19.63 6.69
N LEU A 141 -0.79 -19.85 6.93
CA LEU A 141 0.00 -20.82 6.19
C LEU A 141 -0.50 -22.26 6.43
N ASP A 142 -0.77 -22.61 7.69
CA ASP A 142 -1.27 -23.93 8.06
C ASP A 142 -2.63 -24.20 7.38
N LEU A 143 -3.56 -23.23 7.44
CA LEU A 143 -4.84 -23.32 6.76
C LEU A 143 -4.68 -23.49 5.24
N TYR A 144 -3.77 -22.73 4.61
CA TYR A 144 -3.50 -22.86 3.18
C TYR A 144 -3.01 -24.27 2.82
N LEU A 145 -2.09 -24.83 3.61
CA LEU A 145 -1.55 -26.16 3.37
C LEU A 145 -2.63 -27.24 3.51
N ASP A 146 -3.48 -27.13 4.53
CA ASP A 146 -4.58 -28.07 4.77
C ASP A 146 -5.61 -28.02 3.65
N LEU A 147 -6.07 -26.84 3.25
CA LEU A 147 -7.01 -26.66 2.15
C LEU A 147 -6.42 -27.18 0.84
N ARG A 148 -5.17 -26.83 0.54
CA ARG A 148 -4.47 -27.29 -0.67
C ARG A 148 -4.34 -28.81 -0.71
N ASN A 149 -3.98 -29.45 0.40
CA ASN A 149 -3.83 -30.91 0.47
C ASN A 149 -5.19 -31.61 0.32
N THR A 150 -6.25 -31.04 0.89
CA THR A 150 -7.62 -31.56 0.79
C THR A 150 -8.12 -31.50 -0.64
N ILE A 151 -8.00 -30.33 -1.30
CA ILE A 151 -8.40 -30.15 -2.70
C ILE A 151 -7.64 -31.11 -3.61
N ARG A 152 -6.32 -31.23 -3.43
CA ARG A 152 -5.48 -32.15 -4.22
C ARG A 152 -5.80 -33.63 -3.99
N SER A 153 -6.35 -33.99 -2.84
CA SER A 153 -6.75 -35.37 -2.53
C SER A 153 -8.16 -35.68 -3.02
N SER A 154 -8.99 -34.66 -3.27
CA SER A 154 -10.35 -34.78 -3.80
C SER A 154 -10.45 -34.79 -5.33
N LEU A 155 -9.34 -34.48 -6.02
CA LEU A 155 -9.16 -34.53 -7.48
C LEU A 155 -8.41 -35.81 -7.88
#